data_AF-B3P609-F1
#
_entry.id   AF-B3P609-F1
#
_cell.length_a   1.000
_cell.length_b   1.000
_cell.length_c   1.000
_cell.angle_alpha   90.00
_cell.angle_beta   90.00
_cell.angle_gamma   90.00
#
_symmetry.space_group_name_H-M   'P 1'
#
loop_
_entity.id
_entity.type
_entity.pdbx_description
1 polymer ?
#
loop_
_entity_poly.entity_id
_entity_poly.type
_entity_poly.pdbx_seq_one_letter_code
_entity_poly.pdbx_strand_id
1 'polypeptide(L)'
;MSQGHSAAQLLELRRILLLSVYRNTLNQLVLQQRSQRLNARKPLSLPASLRRRRSSSMAEQERPDRVLITGKVLPRLESLLGEQENDADLLDEEVLDALKFERDMDALRAIFEVAMNDPELAEKDYAQDKDLEAEEEKETDLEAEDAAPEMKIMCLQINEQQRAFDVKKDAFKGENIESFDDKDMPGLEIKVMETPCPEDEGLENIKQAIAALCGNKSEESQAAQQLQEAKEELKKLRVDLEREKCATKDKLQDLEERIADTKYKLRCVSRVNDLEYSLVQRWEEGRLAQGTIWGENAERAYLRDILDIKQKLAREERVSAELRTFRQREIRELQARIKQWQERYVSEMRRVDREAEAWELRILEQQKLLQRHQEIYEQRLTYVQEYRAQKAEEQRLLDLQMHRIECAVRLQAWWRGTMVRRGLGPFKKKPKRGRRGKPKK
;
A
#
# COMPACT_ATOMS: atom_id res chain seq x y z
N MET A 1 -35.11 -13.56 36.27
CA MET A 1 -34.25 -12.99 37.32
C MET A 1 -32.83 -12.83 36.77
N SER A 2 -32.62 -11.92 35.81
CA SER A 2 -31.25 -11.51 35.45
C SER A 2 -30.78 -10.58 36.55
N GLN A 3 -29.81 -11.02 37.34
CA GLN A 3 -29.10 -10.10 38.24
C GLN A 3 -28.37 -9.11 37.34
N GLY A 4 -28.76 -7.83 37.39
CA GLY A 4 -28.06 -6.77 36.69
C GLY A 4 -26.58 -6.74 37.10
N HIS A 5 -25.70 -6.47 36.15
CA HIS A 5 -24.27 -6.34 36.42
C HIS A 5 -24.02 -5.22 37.43
N SER A 6 -23.14 -5.44 38.39
CA SER A 6 -22.82 -4.38 39.36
C SER A 6 -22.06 -3.24 38.65
N ALA A 7 -22.18 -2.01 39.13
CA ALA A 7 -21.47 -0.86 38.57
C ALA A 7 -19.95 -1.11 38.48
N ALA A 8 -19.38 -1.85 39.44
CA ALA A 8 -17.99 -2.25 39.41
C ALA A 8 -17.66 -3.19 38.23
N GLN A 9 -18.56 -4.13 37.91
CA GLN A 9 -18.40 -5.02 36.76
C GLN A 9 -18.50 -4.26 35.43
N LEU A 10 -19.39 -3.26 35.34
CA LEU A 10 -19.52 -2.41 34.14
C LEU A 10 -18.27 -1.54 33.93
N LEU A 11 -17.72 -0.95 35.00
CA LEU A 11 -16.45 -0.22 34.95
C LEU A 11 -15.27 -1.12 34.54
N GLU A 12 -15.25 -2.36 35.04
CA GLU A 12 -14.22 -3.34 34.68
C GLU A 12 -14.33 -3.77 33.22
N LEU A 13 -15.55 -4.06 32.74
CA LEU A 13 -15.80 -4.35 31.31
C LEU A 13 -15.41 -3.18 30.42
N ARG A 14 -15.73 -1.96 30.81
CA ARG A 14 -15.33 -0.75 30.08
C ARG A 14 -13.81 -0.59 30.03
N ARG A 15 -13.10 -0.81 31.15
CA ARG A 15 -11.64 -0.79 31.19
C ARG A 15 -11.04 -1.84 30.26
N ILE A 16 -11.60 -3.05 30.24
CA ILE A 16 -11.17 -4.12 29.35
C ILE A 16 -11.40 -3.74 27.88
N LEU A 17 -12.56 -3.16 27.56
CA LEU A 17 -12.88 -2.68 26.22
C LEU A 17 -11.92 -1.58 25.77
N LEU A 18 -11.69 -0.56 26.59
CA LEU A 18 -10.72 0.51 26.30
C LEU A 18 -9.31 -0.03 26.07
N LEU A 19 -8.84 -0.94 26.93
CA LEU A 19 -7.54 -1.60 26.74
C LEU A 19 -7.46 -2.40 25.45
N SER A 20 -8.55 -3.09 25.08
CA SER A 20 -8.61 -3.87 23.85
C SER A 20 -8.57 -2.96 22.60
N VAL A 21 -9.29 -1.84 22.63
CA VAL A 21 -9.31 -0.85 21.55
C VAL A 21 -7.95 -0.19 21.40
N TYR A 22 -7.35 0.27 22.50
CA TYR A 22 -6.01 0.85 22.50
C TYR A 22 -4.95 -0.10 21.95
N ARG A 23 -5.01 -1.38 22.35
CA ARG A 23 -4.08 -2.39 21.83
C ARG A 23 -4.28 -2.62 20.33
N ASN A 24 -5.53 -2.65 19.86
CA ASN A 24 -5.84 -2.85 18.44
C ASN A 24 -5.38 -1.67 17.59
N THR A 25 -5.63 -0.43 18.03
CA THR A 25 -5.19 0.78 17.30
C THR A 25 -3.66 0.89 17.28
N LEU A 26 -2.98 0.56 18.39
CA LEU A 26 -1.52 0.51 18.44
C LEU A 26 -0.95 -0.53 17.46
N ASN A 27 -1.55 -1.72 17.39
CA ASN A 27 -1.14 -2.73 16.42
C ASN A 27 -1.35 -2.26 14.97
N GLN A 28 -2.44 -1.56 14.69
CA GLN A 28 -2.71 -0.99 13.36
C GLN A 28 -1.68 0.07 12.96
N LEU A 29 -1.33 0.99 13.87
CA LEU A 29 -0.30 2.00 13.64
C LEU A 29 1.05 1.35 13.36
N VAL A 30 1.44 0.34 14.13
CA VAL A 30 2.71 -0.40 13.91
C VAL A 30 2.70 -1.13 12.56
N LEU A 31 1.57 -1.73 12.17
CA LEU A 31 1.43 -2.37 10.87
C LEU A 31 1.51 -1.35 9.72
N GLN A 32 0.90 -0.18 9.88
CA GLN A 32 0.97 0.90 8.92
C GLN A 32 2.40 1.40 8.76
N GLN A 33 3.12 1.64 9.85
CA GLN A 33 4.53 2.05 9.82
C GLN A 33 5.41 1.00 9.13
N ARG A 34 5.16 -0.29 9.41
CA ARG A 34 5.89 -1.38 8.75
C ARG A 34 5.58 -1.45 7.26
N SER A 35 4.31 -1.26 6.87
CA SER A 35 3.92 -1.20 5.46
C SER A 35 4.53 0.00 4.76
N GLN A 36 4.57 1.17 5.40
CA GLN A 36 5.23 2.36 4.87
C GLN A 36 6.72 2.10 4.67
N ARG A 37 7.43 1.49 5.62
CA ARG A 37 8.86 1.13 5.44
C ARG A 37 9.10 0.10 4.34
N LEU A 38 8.14 -0.79 4.08
CA LEU A 38 8.24 -1.76 2.99
C LEU A 38 7.96 -1.12 1.63
N ASN A 39 7.08 -0.12 1.59
CA ASN A 39 6.66 0.60 0.39
C ASN A 39 7.51 1.83 0.09
N ALA A 40 8.20 2.38 1.09
CA ALA A 40 9.21 3.42 0.94
C ALA A 40 10.19 2.89 -0.09
N ARG A 41 10.21 3.59 -1.23
CA ARG A 41 11.06 3.22 -2.35
C ARG A 41 12.46 3.17 -1.82
N LYS A 42 13.01 1.96 -1.65
CA LYS A 42 14.44 1.79 -1.36
C LYS A 42 15.16 2.69 -2.36
N PRO A 43 15.94 3.68 -1.91
CA PRO A 43 16.64 4.56 -2.82
C PRO A 43 17.38 3.65 -3.78
N LEU A 44 17.13 3.83 -5.09
CA LEU A 44 17.60 2.95 -6.16
C LEU A 44 19.06 2.59 -5.90
N SER A 45 19.26 1.47 -5.22
CA SER A 45 20.57 1.02 -4.82
C SER A 45 21.14 0.47 -6.10
N LEU A 46 21.88 1.32 -6.81
CA LEU A 46 22.62 0.93 -7.99
C LEU A 46 23.30 -0.41 -7.68
N PRO A 47 23.19 -1.41 -8.59
CA PRO A 47 23.76 -2.73 -8.41
C PRO A 47 25.18 -2.64 -7.85
N ALA A 48 25.57 -3.54 -6.94
CA ALA A 48 26.88 -3.50 -6.29
C ALA A 48 28.07 -3.47 -7.28
N SER A 49 27.85 -3.86 -8.54
CA SER A 49 28.79 -3.71 -9.65
C SER A 49 29.07 -2.26 -10.09
N LEU A 50 28.14 -1.33 -9.83
CA LEU A 50 28.29 0.11 -10.05
C LEU A 50 28.78 0.88 -8.81
N ARG A 51 28.85 0.23 -7.63
CA ARG A 51 29.44 0.81 -6.40
C ARG A 51 30.98 0.81 -6.38
N ARG A 52 31.64 0.56 -7.51
CA ARG A 52 33.10 0.73 -7.60
C ARG A 52 33.47 2.19 -7.84
N ARG A 53 34.18 2.74 -6.86
CA ARG A 53 34.98 3.98 -6.88
C ARG A 53 34.21 5.30 -6.68
N ARG A 54 33.77 5.53 -5.45
CA ARG A 54 33.79 6.88 -4.86
C ARG A 54 34.42 6.82 -3.47
N SER A 55 35.72 6.56 -3.45
CA SER A 55 36.57 6.74 -2.28
C SER A 55 37.82 7.50 -2.72
N SER A 56 37.60 8.78 -3.03
CA SER A 56 38.55 9.89 -3.10
C SER A 56 37.65 11.12 -3.07
N SER A 57 37.53 11.93 -2.01
CA SER A 57 38.62 12.66 -1.35
C SER A 57 39.64 13.21 -2.34
N MET A 58 39.14 13.77 -3.44
CA MET A 58 39.86 14.74 -4.24
C MET A 58 38.99 15.98 -4.27
N ALA A 59 39.59 17.09 -3.91
CA ALA A 59 39.03 18.42 -3.88
C ALA A 59 38.18 18.71 -5.12
N GLU A 60 37.25 19.66 -4.98
CA GLU A 60 36.69 20.43 -6.07
C GLU A 60 37.82 21.08 -6.88
N GLN A 61 38.45 20.31 -7.76
CA GLN A 61 39.23 20.86 -8.85
C GLN A 61 38.22 21.23 -9.92
N GLU A 62 37.96 22.54 -10.02
CA GLU A 62 37.30 23.18 -11.13
C GLU A 62 37.84 22.57 -12.43
N ARG A 63 36.99 21.78 -13.10
CA ARG A 63 37.37 21.15 -14.36
C ARG A 63 37.60 22.27 -15.38
N PRO A 64 38.76 22.33 -16.05
CA PRO A 64 39.11 23.43 -16.93
C PRO A 64 38.07 23.55 -18.05
N ASP A 65 37.54 24.76 -18.22
CA ASP A 65 36.55 25.04 -19.25
C ASP A 65 37.10 24.70 -20.63
N ARG A 66 36.32 23.92 -21.39
CA ARG A 66 36.67 23.53 -22.74
C ARG A 66 36.49 24.74 -23.66
N VAL A 67 37.52 25.55 -23.78
CA VAL A 67 37.60 26.64 -24.75
C VAL A 67 37.79 26.02 -26.13
N LEU A 68 36.86 26.27 -27.05
CA LEU A 68 37.03 25.89 -28.44
C LEU A 68 38.20 26.66 -29.06
N ILE A 69 38.78 26.14 -30.14
CA ILE A 69 39.87 26.78 -30.91
C ILE A 69 39.48 28.19 -31.40
N THR A 70 38.19 28.51 -31.46
CA THR A 70 37.63 29.82 -31.81
C THR A 70 37.60 30.84 -30.66
N GLY A 71 38.09 30.49 -29.47
CA GLY A 71 38.09 31.36 -28.28
C GLY A 71 36.72 31.54 -27.61
N LYS A 72 35.66 30.94 -28.16
CA LYS A 72 34.32 30.98 -27.56
C LYS A 72 34.14 29.80 -26.61
N VAL A 73 33.78 30.10 -25.37
CA VAL A 73 33.41 29.10 -24.36
C VAL A 73 32.01 28.60 -24.70
N LEU A 74 31.87 27.30 -24.95
CA LEU A 74 30.56 26.67 -25.14
C LEU A 74 29.81 26.72 -23.80
N PRO A 75 28.62 27.35 -23.72
CA PRO A 75 27.78 27.23 -22.53
C PRO A 75 27.50 25.74 -22.29
N ARG A 76 27.74 25.28 -21.06
CA ARG A 76 27.52 23.87 -20.70
C ARG A 76 26.07 23.51 -20.95
N LEU A 77 25.84 22.33 -21.54
CA LEU A 77 24.49 21.79 -21.76
C LEU A 77 23.66 21.73 -20.47
N GLU A 78 24.32 21.62 -19.32
CA GLU A 78 23.72 21.69 -17.98
C GLU A 78 23.05 23.04 -17.68
N SER A 79 23.55 24.16 -18.23
CA SER A 79 22.93 25.49 -18.07
C SER A 79 21.72 25.71 -18.98
N LEU A 80 21.53 24.88 -20.01
CA LEU A 80 20.39 24.95 -20.93
C LEU A 80 19.23 24.03 -20.51
N LEU A 81 19.49 23.08 -19.60
CA LEU A 81 18.52 22.08 -19.15
C LEU A 81 17.78 22.46 -17.86
N GLY A 82 17.95 23.69 -17.37
CA GLY A 82 17.47 24.10 -16.05
C GLY A 82 18.37 23.54 -14.95
N GLU A 83 18.62 24.34 -13.92
CA GLU A 83 19.27 23.84 -12.70
C GLU A 83 18.44 22.64 -12.22
N GLN A 84 19.06 21.46 -12.09
CA GLN A 84 18.41 20.34 -11.43
C GLN A 84 17.97 20.84 -10.07
N GLU A 85 16.66 20.89 -9.83
CA GLU A 85 16.08 21.25 -8.54
C GLU A 85 16.91 20.51 -7.48
N ASN A 86 17.55 21.27 -6.59
CA ASN A 86 18.43 20.69 -5.60
C ASN A 86 17.60 19.69 -4.77
N ASP A 87 17.87 18.39 -4.95
CA ASP A 87 17.31 17.30 -4.14
C ASP A 87 17.53 17.53 -2.61
N ALA A 88 18.32 18.53 -2.23
CA ALA A 88 18.53 18.96 -0.85
C ALA A 88 17.31 19.64 -0.20
N ASP A 89 16.34 20.15 -0.97
CA ASP A 89 15.12 20.77 -0.44
C ASP A 89 13.93 19.79 -0.36
N LEU A 90 14.07 18.58 -0.91
CA LEU A 90 13.16 17.47 -0.68
C LEU A 90 13.50 16.84 0.67
N LEU A 91 12.89 17.37 1.74
CA LEU A 91 12.86 16.71 3.04
C LEU A 91 12.48 15.25 2.83
N ASP A 92 13.36 14.33 3.22
CA ASP A 92 13.17 12.89 3.09
C ASP A 92 11.75 12.52 3.56
N GLU A 93 10.90 12.05 2.64
CA GLU A 93 9.52 11.65 2.96
C GLU A 93 9.49 10.64 4.14
N GLU A 94 10.56 9.86 4.29
CA GLU A 94 10.76 8.93 5.40
C GLU A 94 10.82 9.62 6.77
N VAL A 95 11.40 10.83 6.85
CA VAL A 95 11.50 11.63 8.09
C VAL A 95 10.13 12.22 8.44
N LEU A 96 9.39 12.69 7.43
CA LEU A 96 8.03 13.21 7.63
C LEU A 96 7.06 12.10 8.08
N ASP A 97 7.15 10.92 7.49
CA ASP A 97 6.37 9.75 7.89
C ASP A 97 6.72 9.26 9.31
N ALA A 98 8.00 9.32 9.70
CA ALA A 98 8.44 8.98 11.05
C ALA A 98 7.88 9.96 12.10
N LEU A 99 7.95 11.27 11.83
CA LEU A 99 7.40 12.31 12.71
C LEU A 99 5.88 12.23 12.83
N LYS A 100 5.19 11.91 11.73
CA LYS A 100 3.74 11.69 11.74
C LYS A 100 3.36 10.50 12.63
N PHE A 101 4.10 9.40 12.55
CA PHE A 101 3.87 8.22 13.39
C PHE A 101 4.04 8.53 14.89
N GLU A 102 5.09 9.27 15.27
CA GLU A 102 5.28 9.69 16.66
C GLU A 102 4.13 10.56 17.16
N ARG A 103 3.69 11.53 16.35
CA ARG A 103 2.54 12.38 16.67
C ARG A 103 1.24 11.59 16.87
N ASP A 104 1.00 10.62 16.00
CA ASP A 104 -0.20 9.77 16.06
C ASP A 104 -0.16 8.83 17.30
N MET A 105 1.02 8.35 17.69
CA MET A 105 1.23 7.58 18.92
C MET A 105 1.01 8.40 20.19
N ASP A 106 1.43 9.67 20.20
CA ASP A 106 1.23 10.56 21.34
C ASP A 106 -0.23 10.99 21.47
N ALA A 107 -0.91 11.26 20.34
CA ALA A 107 -2.34 11.51 20.31
C ALA A 107 -3.14 10.32 20.86
N LEU A 108 -2.77 9.09 20.46
CA LEU A 108 -3.41 7.87 20.97
C LEU A 108 -3.23 7.71 22.49
N ARG A 109 -2.03 7.97 23.01
CA ARG A 109 -1.75 7.93 24.45
C ARG A 109 -2.57 8.96 25.22
N ALA A 110 -2.62 10.20 24.73
CA ALA A 110 -3.40 11.27 25.35
C ALA A 110 -4.90 10.93 25.40
N ILE A 111 -5.48 10.44 24.30
CA ILE A 111 -6.90 10.04 24.26
C ILE A 111 -7.18 8.91 25.25
N PHE A 112 -6.29 7.91 25.32
CA PHE A 112 -6.45 6.80 26.25
C PHE A 112 -6.35 7.22 27.72
N GLU A 113 -5.40 8.10 28.05
CA GLU A 113 -5.26 8.65 29.40
C GLU A 113 -6.48 9.48 29.81
N VAL A 114 -7.01 10.31 28.90
CA VAL A 114 -8.25 11.07 29.15
C VAL A 114 -9.43 10.12 29.36
N ALA A 115 -9.60 9.12 28.48
CA ALA A 115 -10.71 8.16 28.58
C ALA A 115 -10.66 7.28 29.85
N MET A 116 -9.46 7.02 30.37
CA MET A 116 -9.26 6.29 31.62
C MET A 116 -9.52 7.13 32.87
N ASN A 117 -9.37 8.46 32.77
CA ASN A 117 -9.47 9.40 33.89
C ASN A 117 -10.76 10.23 33.88
N ASP A 118 -11.65 10.05 32.89
CA ASP A 118 -12.86 10.86 32.70
C ASP A 118 -13.84 10.73 33.89
N PRO A 119 -13.99 11.78 34.73
CA PRO A 119 -14.86 11.74 35.90
C PRO A 119 -16.34 11.97 35.54
N GLU A 120 -16.66 12.56 34.38
CA GLU A 120 -18.05 12.89 34.02
C GLU A 120 -18.90 11.65 33.70
N LEU A 121 -18.26 10.50 33.45
CA LEU A 121 -18.95 9.23 33.28
C LEU A 121 -19.05 8.39 34.57
N ALA A 122 -18.43 8.81 35.68
CA ALA A 122 -18.64 8.17 36.98
C ALA A 122 -19.91 8.67 37.68
N GLU A 123 -20.39 9.86 37.32
CA GLU A 123 -21.48 10.55 38.02
C GLU A 123 -22.82 10.62 37.24
N LYS A 124 -22.83 10.32 35.92
CA LYS A 124 -24.05 10.42 35.10
C LYS A 124 -25.08 9.30 35.25
N ASP A 125 -24.76 8.18 35.91
CA ASP A 125 -25.67 7.02 36.04
C ASP A 125 -26.71 7.12 37.18
N TYR A 126 -26.94 8.29 37.79
CA TYR A 126 -27.95 8.43 38.87
C TYR A 126 -28.97 9.57 38.73
N ALA A 127 -28.89 10.41 37.71
CA ALA A 127 -29.76 11.59 37.62
C ALA A 127 -30.75 11.62 36.44
N GLN A 128 -30.61 10.76 35.41
CA GLN A 128 -31.45 10.85 34.20
C GLN A 128 -32.47 9.71 33.99
N ASP A 129 -32.44 8.63 34.77
CA ASP A 129 -33.38 7.50 34.64
C ASP A 129 -34.72 7.68 35.37
N LYS A 130 -35.13 8.92 35.68
CA LYS A 130 -36.47 9.19 36.23
C LYS A 130 -37.46 9.87 35.30
N ASP A 131 -37.02 10.43 34.17
CA ASP A 131 -37.88 11.29 33.35
C ASP A 131 -38.05 10.85 31.89
N LEU A 132 -37.61 9.64 31.50
CA LEU A 132 -37.65 9.17 30.09
C LEU A 132 -38.51 7.92 29.84
N GLU A 133 -39.52 7.63 30.68
CA GLU A 133 -40.54 6.60 30.39
C GLU A 133 -41.80 7.15 29.68
N ALA A 134 -41.80 8.42 29.21
CA ALA A 134 -43.02 9.05 28.69
C ALA A 134 -43.05 9.37 27.18
N GLU A 135 -41.94 9.31 26.45
CA GLU A 135 -41.90 9.68 25.01
C GLU A 135 -40.87 8.79 24.32
N GLU A 136 -41.09 8.12 23.19
CA GLU A 136 -42.12 8.21 22.17
C GLU A 136 -42.04 6.91 21.35
N GLU A 137 -43.17 6.24 21.17
CA GLU A 137 -43.41 5.36 20.04
C GLU A 137 -43.64 6.25 18.81
N LYS A 138 -42.72 6.24 17.82
CA LYS A 138 -42.99 6.57 16.40
C LYS A 138 -41.72 6.47 15.54
N GLU A 139 -41.94 6.22 14.24
CA GLU A 139 -40.98 6.09 13.11
C GLU A 139 -40.38 4.68 12.96
N THR A 140 -41.05 3.70 12.34
CA THR A 140 -41.49 3.52 10.93
C THR A 140 -40.42 3.78 9.86
N ASP A 141 -39.99 2.67 9.25
CA ASP A 141 -39.77 2.42 7.82
C ASP A 141 -38.92 3.39 7.00
N LEU A 142 -37.69 2.96 6.67
CA LEU A 142 -37.08 3.21 5.36
C LEU A 142 -36.18 2.04 4.94
N GLU A 143 -36.71 1.21 4.03
CA GLU A 143 -35.97 0.40 3.06
C GLU A 143 -35.48 1.29 1.91
N ALA A 144 -34.25 1.07 1.42
CA ALA A 144 -33.75 1.28 0.04
C ALA A 144 -32.22 1.07 0.07
N GLU A 145 -31.69 -0.01 -0.50
CA GLU A 145 -31.31 -0.16 -1.92
C GLU A 145 -30.11 0.71 -2.37
N ASP A 146 -29.19 -0.02 -3.00
CA ASP A 146 -28.37 0.36 -4.15
C ASP A 146 -26.93 0.91 -4.02
N ALA A 147 -26.05 -0.02 -4.42
CA ALA A 147 -25.17 0.08 -5.59
C ALA A 147 -23.84 0.84 -5.45
N ALA A 148 -22.78 0.02 -5.51
CA ALA A 148 -21.41 0.44 -5.78
C ALA A 148 -21.26 1.03 -7.21
N PRO A 149 -20.48 2.11 -7.39
CA PRO A 149 -20.11 2.56 -8.73
C PRO A 149 -18.83 1.85 -9.22
N GLU A 150 -18.98 1.13 -10.33
CA GLU A 150 -17.89 0.62 -11.17
C GLU A 150 -17.03 1.77 -11.72
N MET A 151 -15.72 1.73 -11.44
CA MET A 151 -14.74 2.61 -12.07
C MET A 151 -14.42 2.14 -13.49
N LYS A 152 -15.01 2.81 -14.48
CA LYS A 152 -14.76 2.59 -15.91
C LYS A 152 -13.46 3.29 -16.33
N ILE A 153 -12.46 2.50 -16.69
CA ILE A 153 -11.16 2.92 -17.22
C ILE A 153 -11.36 3.58 -18.59
N MET A 154 -10.96 4.85 -18.71
CA MET A 154 -10.88 5.57 -19.98
C MET A 154 -9.69 5.06 -20.80
N CYS A 155 -9.96 4.27 -21.85
CA CYS A 155 -8.99 4.03 -22.93
C CYS A 155 -8.97 5.24 -23.86
N LEU A 156 -7.91 6.04 -23.79
CA LEU A 156 -7.59 7.03 -24.81
C LEU A 156 -6.96 6.32 -26.02
N GLN A 157 -7.73 6.19 -27.10
CA GLN A 157 -7.23 5.86 -28.43
C GLN A 157 -6.59 7.12 -29.02
N ILE A 158 -5.27 7.13 -29.15
CA ILE A 158 -4.52 8.13 -29.92
C ILE A 158 -4.45 7.59 -31.36
N ASN A 159 -5.20 8.23 -32.26
CA ASN A 159 -5.11 8.01 -33.70
C ASN A 159 -3.85 8.70 -34.24
N GLU A 160 -2.88 7.90 -34.69
CA GLU A 160 -1.79 8.32 -35.56
C GLU A 160 -2.33 8.67 -36.94
N GLN A 161 -2.30 9.95 -37.30
CA GLN A 161 -2.40 10.38 -38.69
C GLN A 161 -1.01 10.79 -39.20
N GLN A 162 -0.36 9.85 -39.86
CA GLN A 162 0.77 10.12 -40.74
C GLN A 162 0.26 10.91 -41.95
N ARG A 163 0.72 12.16 -42.11
CA ARG A 163 0.66 12.90 -43.38
C ARG A 163 2.07 13.02 -43.94
N ALA A 164 2.36 12.18 -44.92
CA ALA A 164 3.47 12.37 -45.83
C ALA A 164 3.19 13.60 -46.71
N PHE A 165 4.09 14.57 -46.68
CA PHE A 165 4.15 15.66 -47.65
C PHE A 165 5.29 15.37 -48.62
N ASP A 166 4.95 14.79 -49.77
CA ASP A 166 5.82 14.78 -50.96
C ASP A 166 5.73 16.14 -51.64
N VAL A 167 6.80 16.93 -51.55
CA VAL A 167 6.96 18.16 -52.34
C VAL A 167 7.84 17.86 -53.55
N LYS A 168 7.21 18.07 -54.71
CA LYS A 168 7.72 17.88 -56.08
C LYS A 168 9.00 18.69 -56.32
N LYS A 169 9.97 18.03 -56.97
CA LYS A 169 11.11 18.67 -57.65
C LYS A 169 10.65 19.19 -59.00
N ASP A 170 10.57 20.51 -59.15
CA ASP A 170 10.45 21.15 -60.47
C ASP A 170 11.83 21.40 -61.06
N ALA A 171 12.08 20.75 -62.20
CA ALA A 171 13.27 20.93 -63.02
C ALA A 171 13.08 22.15 -63.93
N PHE A 172 13.80 23.23 -63.63
CA PHE A 172 13.94 24.37 -64.54
C PHE A 172 15.08 24.08 -65.54
N LYS A 173 14.70 23.74 -66.78
CA LYS A 173 15.57 23.81 -67.96
C LYS A 173 15.63 25.27 -68.41
N GLY A 174 16.77 25.92 -68.22
CA GLY A 174 17.09 27.19 -68.86
C GLY A 174 17.69 26.93 -70.24
N GLU A 175 17.03 27.47 -71.26
CA GLU A 175 17.39 27.40 -72.67
C GLU A 175 18.65 28.22 -72.99
N ASN A 176 19.42 27.70 -73.94
CA ASN A 176 20.53 28.37 -74.60
C ASN A 176 20.05 29.67 -75.28
N ILE A 177 20.76 30.77 -75.07
CA ILE A 177 20.69 31.96 -75.92
C ILE A 177 21.97 32.00 -76.74
N GLU A 178 21.78 31.90 -78.06
CA GLU A 178 22.81 31.97 -79.08
C GLU A 178 23.46 33.35 -79.16
N SER A 179 24.77 33.31 -79.36
CA SER A 179 25.67 34.36 -79.78
C SER A 179 25.21 35.07 -81.07
N PHE A 180 25.26 36.40 -81.07
CA PHE A 180 25.09 37.25 -82.25
C PHE A 180 26.44 37.89 -82.59
N ASP A 181 27.17 37.30 -83.54
CA ASP A 181 28.36 37.86 -84.18
C ASP A 181 27.94 38.44 -85.54
N ASP A 182 28.02 39.76 -85.72
CA ASP A 182 27.93 40.40 -87.03
C ASP A 182 29.33 40.60 -87.61
N LYS A 183 29.61 39.90 -88.72
CA LYS A 183 30.76 40.09 -89.60
C LYS A 183 30.32 40.82 -90.87
N ASP A 184 31.07 41.88 -91.17
CA ASP A 184 31.55 42.37 -92.48
C ASP A 184 30.91 41.85 -93.77
N MET A 185 30.55 42.79 -94.67
CA MET A 185 30.81 42.67 -96.11
C MET A 185 31.07 44.06 -96.76
N PRO A 186 31.91 44.16 -97.82
CA PRO A 186 32.54 45.40 -98.28
C PRO A 186 32.04 45.93 -99.65
N GLY A 187 32.48 47.14 -99.97
CA GLY A 187 32.99 47.51 -101.31
C GLY A 187 31.99 47.90 -102.41
N LEU A 188 32.05 49.17 -102.83
CA LEU A 188 31.71 49.59 -104.20
C LEU A 188 32.37 50.94 -104.53
N GLU A 189 33.36 50.89 -105.43
CA GLU A 189 33.96 52.01 -106.17
C GLU A 189 33.11 52.43 -107.38
N ILE A 190 33.59 53.45 -108.12
CA ILE A 190 33.28 53.87 -109.51
C ILE A 190 32.29 55.08 -109.55
N LYS A 191 32.48 56.21 -110.23
CA LYS A 191 33.35 56.63 -111.36
C LYS A 191 33.50 58.17 -111.39
N VAL A 192 34.66 58.63 -111.84
CA VAL A 192 34.93 59.98 -112.39
C VAL A 192 34.27 60.12 -113.76
N MET A 193 33.77 61.31 -114.11
CA MET A 193 33.56 61.70 -115.52
C MET A 193 33.73 63.22 -115.70
N GLU A 194 34.61 63.59 -116.63
CA GLU A 194 35.03 64.94 -117.02
C GLU A 194 34.32 65.44 -118.29
N THR A 195 34.27 66.79 -118.44
CA THR A 195 34.21 67.64 -119.67
C THR A 195 32.87 67.78 -120.45
N PRO A 196 32.65 68.82 -121.32
CA PRO A 196 33.45 70.03 -121.71
C PRO A 196 32.71 71.41 -121.86
N CYS A 197 33.51 72.48 -122.07
CA CYS A 197 33.23 73.87 -122.56
C CYS A 197 32.38 74.00 -123.87
N PRO A 198 31.78 75.18 -124.24
CA PRO A 198 32.49 76.34 -124.84
C PRO A 198 31.96 77.80 -124.65
N GLU A 199 32.92 78.74 -124.76
CA GLU A 199 32.95 80.08 -125.40
C GLU A 199 32.08 81.29 -124.93
N ASP A 200 32.75 82.20 -124.20
CA ASP A 200 32.99 83.65 -124.42
C ASP A 200 31.90 84.63 -124.91
N GLU A 201 31.40 85.44 -123.95
CA GLU A 201 31.16 86.91 -123.99
C GLU A 201 30.99 87.36 -122.51
N GLY A 202 31.78 88.18 -121.82
CA GLY A 202 32.79 89.15 -122.20
C GLY A 202 32.83 90.28 -121.15
N LEU A 203 33.39 89.99 -119.98
CA LEU A 203 34.01 90.92 -119.00
C LEU A 203 33.23 91.97 -118.17
N GLU A 204 32.01 92.41 -118.46
CA GLU A 204 31.32 93.41 -117.60
C GLU A 204 30.45 92.78 -116.48
N ASN A 205 29.80 91.63 -116.72
CA ASN A 205 29.01 90.91 -115.71
C ASN A 205 29.85 90.22 -114.63
N ILE A 206 31.13 89.97 -114.89
CA ILE A 206 32.05 89.29 -113.94
C ILE A 206 32.39 90.22 -112.77
N LYS A 207 32.46 91.54 -112.96
CA LYS A 207 32.72 92.49 -111.86
C LYS A 207 31.52 92.59 -110.89
N GLN A 208 30.29 92.52 -111.39
CA GLN A 208 29.09 92.48 -110.55
C GLN A 208 28.88 91.12 -109.87
N ALA A 209 29.17 90.00 -110.55
CA ALA A 209 29.12 88.67 -109.93
C ALA A 209 30.18 88.48 -108.84
N ILE A 210 31.40 89.02 -109.02
CA ILE A 210 32.45 89.00 -107.98
C ILE A 210 32.08 89.86 -106.76
N ALA A 211 31.34 90.97 -106.96
CA ALA A 211 30.86 91.80 -105.85
C ALA A 211 29.73 91.13 -105.05
N ALA A 212 28.78 90.46 -105.72
CA ALA A 212 27.75 89.65 -105.06
C ALA A 212 28.36 88.43 -104.33
N LEU A 213 29.37 87.78 -104.92
CA LEU A 213 30.12 86.70 -104.27
C LEU A 213 30.98 87.18 -103.09
N CYS A 214 31.45 88.44 -103.08
CA CYS A 214 32.17 88.99 -101.94
C CYS A 214 31.27 89.31 -100.74
N GLY A 215 29.97 89.58 -100.95
CA GLY A 215 28.98 89.68 -99.87
C GLY A 215 28.61 88.32 -99.28
N ASN A 216 28.57 87.28 -100.12
CA ASN A 216 28.28 85.90 -99.71
C ASN A 216 29.40 85.24 -98.90
N LYS A 217 30.61 85.85 -98.83
CA LYS A 217 31.66 85.42 -97.90
C LYS A 217 31.24 85.53 -96.42
N SER A 218 30.24 86.36 -96.10
CA SER A 218 29.66 86.43 -94.76
C SER A 218 28.74 85.24 -94.46
N GLU A 219 27.95 84.82 -95.44
CA GLU A 219 27.06 83.65 -95.32
C GLU A 219 27.86 82.33 -95.38
N GLU A 220 28.90 82.25 -96.21
CA GLU A 220 29.84 81.12 -96.23
C GLU A 220 30.64 81.03 -94.92
N SER A 221 31.05 82.16 -94.33
CA SER A 221 31.73 82.19 -93.03
C SER A 221 30.79 81.79 -91.89
N GLN A 222 29.53 82.26 -91.90
CA GLN A 222 28.50 81.84 -90.93
C GLN A 222 28.13 80.36 -91.09
N ALA A 223 27.97 79.87 -92.32
CA ALA A 223 27.74 78.46 -92.59
C ALA A 223 28.95 77.60 -92.19
N ALA A 224 30.19 78.08 -92.39
CA ALA A 224 31.39 77.41 -91.95
C ALA A 224 31.52 77.39 -90.41
N GLN A 225 31.16 78.48 -89.72
CA GLN A 225 31.12 78.55 -88.26
C GLN A 225 30.04 77.62 -87.68
N GLN A 226 28.82 77.64 -88.22
CA GLN A 226 27.75 76.72 -87.81
C GLN A 226 28.13 75.25 -88.08
N LEU A 227 28.84 74.98 -89.17
CA LEU A 227 29.33 73.63 -89.50
C LEU A 227 30.50 73.23 -88.58
N GLN A 228 31.31 74.18 -88.11
CA GLN A 228 32.35 73.96 -87.11
C GLN A 228 31.73 73.68 -85.73
N GLU A 229 30.74 74.48 -85.31
CA GLU A 229 29.98 74.30 -84.07
C GLU A 229 29.23 72.96 -84.08
N ALA A 230 28.53 72.63 -85.16
CA ALA A 230 27.86 71.32 -85.33
C ALA A 230 28.86 70.16 -85.34
N LYS A 231 30.08 70.35 -85.88
CA LYS A 231 31.17 69.35 -85.79
C LYS A 231 31.70 69.20 -84.36
N GLU A 232 31.84 70.30 -83.63
CA GLU A 232 32.26 70.28 -82.23
C GLU A 232 31.20 69.67 -81.32
N GLU A 233 29.92 69.96 -81.57
CA GLU A 233 28.78 69.33 -80.90
C GLU A 233 28.68 67.84 -81.24
N LEU A 234 28.85 67.44 -82.50
CA LEU A 234 28.93 66.03 -82.88
C LEU A 234 30.10 65.32 -82.20
N LYS A 235 31.25 65.98 -82.05
CA LYS A 235 32.38 65.44 -81.30
C LYS A 235 32.04 65.30 -79.82
N LYS A 236 31.44 66.32 -79.19
CA LYS A 236 30.99 66.26 -77.78
C LYS A 236 29.99 65.13 -77.57
N LEU A 237 28.95 65.04 -78.39
CA LEU A 237 27.94 63.98 -78.35
C LEU A 237 28.54 62.59 -78.59
N ARG A 238 29.55 62.45 -79.48
CA ARG A 238 30.27 61.18 -79.65
C ARG A 238 31.04 60.80 -78.40
N VAL A 239 31.75 61.74 -77.77
CA VAL A 239 32.49 61.47 -76.54
C VAL A 239 31.53 61.17 -75.38
N ASP A 240 30.41 61.88 -75.28
CA ASP A 240 29.38 61.63 -74.26
C ASP A 240 28.71 60.26 -74.46
N LEU A 241 28.41 59.89 -75.71
CA LEU A 241 27.91 58.56 -76.07
C LEU A 241 28.93 57.46 -75.73
N GLU A 242 30.22 57.69 -75.99
CA GLU A 242 31.29 56.76 -75.61
C GLU A 242 31.43 56.65 -74.09
N ARG A 243 31.35 57.76 -73.35
CA ARG A 243 31.37 57.77 -71.88
C ARG A 243 30.18 57.01 -71.30
N GLU A 244 28.97 57.22 -71.81
CA GLU A 244 27.77 56.47 -71.39
C GLU A 244 27.87 54.98 -71.76
N LYS A 245 28.43 54.64 -72.93
CA LYS A 245 28.72 53.25 -73.31
C LYS A 245 29.73 52.59 -72.37
N CYS A 246 30.79 53.28 -71.97
CA CYS A 246 31.73 52.76 -70.98
C CYS A 246 31.06 52.61 -69.61
N ALA A 247 30.37 53.63 -69.12
CA ALA A 247 29.68 53.58 -67.83
C ALA A 247 28.59 52.50 -67.76
N THR A 248 27.89 52.22 -68.85
CA THR A 248 26.91 51.12 -68.93
C THR A 248 27.57 49.75 -68.98
N LYS A 249 28.70 49.61 -69.68
CA LYS A 249 29.51 48.38 -69.67
C LYS A 249 30.07 48.09 -68.27
N ASP A 250 30.61 49.10 -67.59
CA ASP A 250 31.14 48.95 -66.23
C ASP A 250 30.03 48.50 -65.26
N LYS A 251 28.84 49.12 -65.34
CA LYS A 251 27.67 48.69 -64.56
C LYS A 251 27.23 47.26 -64.89
N LEU A 252 27.28 46.84 -66.16
CA LEU A 252 26.96 45.47 -66.55
C LEU A 252 27.97 44.49 -65.96
N GLN A 253 29.26 44.80 -66.00
CA GLN A 253 30.31 43.99 -65.38
C GLN A 253 30.12 43.89 -63.86
N ASP A 254 29.85 45.01 -63.18
CA ASP A 254 29.54 45.03 -61.74
C ASP A 254 28.34 44.14 -61.40
N LEU A 255 27.30 44.15 -62.24
CA LEU A 255 26.12 43.31 -62.06
C LEU A 255 26.43 41.84 -62.32
N GLU A 256 27.22 41.52 -63.35
CA GLU A 256 27.67 40.16 -63.65
C GLU A 256 28.51 39.57 -62.52
N GLU A 257 29.44 40.33 -61.96
CA GLU A 257 30.24 39.95 -60.79
C GLU A 257 29.34 39.70 -59.57
N ARG A 258 28.39 40.60 -59.29
CA ARG A 258 27.41 40.40 -58.20
C ARG A 258 26.54 39.17 -58.41
N ILE A 259 26.14 38.87 -59.64
CA ILE A 259 25.38 37.67 -59.98
C ILE A 259 26.25 36.42 -59.77
N ALA A 260 27.52 36.44 -60.17
CA ALA A 260 28.44 35.33 -59.94
C ALA A 260 28.66 35.07 -58.44
N ASP A 261 28.88 36.14 -57.66
CA ASP A 261 29.06 36.08 -56.21
C ASP A 261 27.83 35.54 -55.50
N THR A 262 26.64 36.01 -55.86
CA THR A 262 25.38 35.55 -55.26
C THR A 262 25.09 34.09 -55.63
N LYS A 263 25.35 33.68 -56.88
CA LYS A 263 25.27 32.26 -57.29
C LYS A 263 26.24 31.38 -56.50
N TYR A 264 27.48 31.82 -56.30
CA TYR A 264 28.45 31.09 -55.50
C TYR A 264 27.99 30.96 -54.05
N LYS A 265 27.58 32.07 -53.42
CA LYS A 265 27.03 32.07 -52.05
C LYS A 265 25.83 31.13 -51.92
N LEU A 266 24.91 31.14 -52.89
CA LEU A 266 23.75 30.25 -52.89
C LEU A 266 24.16 28.77 -52.94
N ARG A 267 25.15 28.41 -53.78
CA ARG A 267 25.68 27.04 -53.83
C ARG A 267 26.37 26.64 -52.52
N CYS A 268 27.12 27.54 -51.90
CA CYS A 268 27.73 27.31 -50.59
C CYS A 268 26.66 27.04 -49.53
N VAL A 269 25.63 27.89 -49.44
CA VAL A 269 24.52 27.71 -48.49
C VAL A 269 23.77 26.40 -48.75
N SER A 270 23.46 26.08 -50.01
CA SER A 270 22.80 24.80 -50.35
C SER A 270 23.62 23.61 -49.87
N ARG A 271 24.94 23.62 -50.08
CA ARG A 271 25.81 22.53 -49.65
C ARG A 271 25.91 22.42 -48.13
N VAL A 272 25.94 23.55 -47.42
CA VAL A 272 25.90 23.54 -45.95
C VAL A 272 24.57 22.97 -45.46
N ASN A 273 23.45 23.40 -46.04
CA ASN A 273 22.13 22.90 -45.68
C ASN A 273 21.98 21.39 -45.95
N ASP A 274 22.48 20.88 -47.08
CA ASP A 274 22.47 19.44 -47.38
C ASP A 274 23.29 18.64 -46.34
N LEU A 275 24.42 19.19 -45.90
CA LEU A 275 25.23 18.59 -44.85
C LEU A 275 24.52 18.62 -43.50
N GLU A 276 23.94 19.76 -43.11
CA GLU A 276 23.16 19.91 -41.89
C GLU A 276 21.97 18.95 -41.86
N TYR A 277 21.21 18.86 -42.95
CA TYR A 277 20.12 17.90 -43.10
C TYR A 277 20.60 16.46 -42.92
N SER A 278 21.70 16.07 -43.59
CA SER A 278 22.24 14.71 -43.46
C SER A 278 22.73 14.38 -42.04
N LEU A 279 23.25 15.38 -41.32
CA LEU A 279 23.70 15.24 -39.94
C LEU A 279 22.50 15.07 -39.00
N VAL A 280 21.46 15.88 -39.16
CA VAL A 280 20.21 15.78 -38.39
C VAL A 280 19.56 14.41 -38.64
N GLN A 281 19.46 13.99 -39.90
CA GLN A 281 18.87 12.69 -40.24
C GLN A 281 19.60 11.53 -39.55
N ARG A 282 20.94 11.49 -39.64
CA ARG A 282 21.73 10.44 -38.97
C ARG A 282 21.62 10.50 -37.44
N TRP A 283 21.51 11.70 -36.88
CA TRP A 283 21.31 11.87 -35.45
C TRP A 283 19.94 11.34 -35.01
N GLU A 284 18.88 11.62 -35.77
CA GLU A 284 17.54 11.10 -35.50
C GLU A 284 17.47 9.58 -35.64
N GLU A 285 18.05 9.02 -36.70
CA GLU A 285 18.17 7.56 -36.90
C GLU A 285 18.90 6.90 -35.74
N GLY A 286 20.01 7.48 -35.29
CA GLY A 286 20.77 7.00 -34.13
C GLY A 286 19.96 7.06 -32.83
N ARG A 287 19.22 8.16 -32.60
CA ARG A 287 18.35 8.33 -31.43
C ARG A 287 17.22 7.30 -31.42
N LEU A 288 16.58 7.05 -32.56
CA LEU A 288 15.52 6.05 -32.69
C LEU A 288 16.05 4.63 -32.48
N ALA A 289 17.20 4.28 -33.08
CA ALA A 289 17.84 2.98 -32.88
C ALA A 289 18.22 2.76 -31.41
N GLN A 290 18.81 3.77 -30.75
CA GLN A 290 19.13 3.71 -29.33
C GLN A 290 17.87 3.53 -28.47
N GLY A 291 16.81 4.29 -28.77
CA GLY A 291 15.52 4.17 -28.09
C GLY A 291 14.93 2.76 -28.23
N THR A 292 15.01 2.17 -29.42
CA THR A 292 14.53 0.81 -29.69
C THR A 292 15.33 -0.22 -28.89
N ILE A 293 16.66 -0.14 -28.92
CA ILE A 293 17.54 -1.07 -28.17
C ILE A 293 17.28 -0.97 -26.66
N TRP A 294 17.09 0.24 -26.14
CA TRP A 294 16.78 0.46 -24.72
C TRP A 294 15.41 -0.10 -24.35
N GLY A 295 14.40 0.15 -25.19
CA GLY A 295 13.04 -0.38 -25.02
C GLY A 295 13.03 -1.91 -25.00
N GLU A 296 13.63 -2.55 -26.00
CA GLU A 296 13.70 -4.01 -26.08
C GLU A 296 14.49 -4.63 -24.91
N ASN A 297 15.58 -3.99 -24.47
CA ASN A 297 16.35 -4.49 -23.34
C ASN A 297 15.59 -4.37 -22.02
N ALA A 298 14.82 -3.30 -21.83
CA ALA A 298 13.93 -3.14 -20.69
C ALA A 298 12.81 -4.20 -20.74
N GLU A 299 12.19 -4.41 -21.90
CA GLU A 299 11.18 -5.45 -22.09
C GLU A 299 11.72 -6.85 -21.78
N ARG A 300 12.91 -7.20 -22.30
CA ARG A 300 13.59 -8.47 -21.97
C ARG A 300 13.93 -8.60 -20.49
N ALA A 301 14.22 -7.50 -19.79
CA ALA A 301 14.42 -7.52 -18.34
C ALA A 301 13.10 -7.82 -17.61
N TYR A 302 12.02 -7.11 -17.94
CA TYR A 302 10.70 -7.37 -17.36
C TYR A 302 10.19 -8.78 -17.64
N LEU A 303 10.41 -9.31 -18.84
CA LEU A 303 10.03 -10.69 -19.17
C LEU A 303 10.79 -11.72 -18.32
N ARG A 304 12.07 -11.51 -18.04
CA ARG A 304 12.85 -12.36 -17.13
C ARG A 304 12.30 -12.28 -15.71
N ASP A 305 12.02 -11.07 -15.22
CA ASP A 305 11.44 -10.88 -13.89
C ASP A 305 10.07 -11.55 -13.75
N ILE A 306 9.22 -11.44 -14.78
CA ILE A 306 7.91 -12.11 -14.83
C ILE A 306 8.10 -13.64 -14.76
N LEU A 307 9.04 -14.20 -15.50
CA LEU A 307 9.31 -15.64 -15.48
C LEU A 307 9.83 -16.09 -14.11
N ASP A 308 10.75 -15.33 -13.51
CA ASP A 308 11.29 -15.62 -12.19
C ASP A 308 10.21 -15.56 -11.10
N ILE A 309 9.32 -14.56 -11.15
CA ILE A 309 8.19 -14.44 -10.23
C ILE A 309 7.21 -15.60 -10.43
N LYS A 310 6.89 -15.98 -11.66
CA LYS A 310 6.03 -17.14 -11.95
C LYS A 310 6.61 -18.44 -11.38
N GLN A 311 7.92 -18.64 -11.51
CA GLN A 311 8.59 -19.80 -10.93
C GLN A 311 8.56 -19.79 -9.39
N LYS A 312 8.75 -18.62 -8.77
CA LYS A 312 8.64 -18.47 -7.31
C LYS A 312 7.23 -18.77 -6.82
N LEU A 313 6.22 -18.22 -7.49
CA LEU A 313 4.80 -18.46 -7.19
C LEU A 313 4.46 -19.95 -7.25
N ALA A 314 4.85 -20.65 -8.33
CA ALA A 314 4.60 -22.08 -8.47
C ALA A 314 5.26 -22.92 -7.35
N ARG A 315 6.45 -22.53 -6.90
CA ARG A 315 7.13 -23.18 -5.75
C ARG A 315 6.37 -22.91 -4.45
N GLU A 316 5.95 -21.68 -4.21
CA GLU A 316 5.17 -21.30 -3.01
C GLU A 316 3.82 -22.01 -2.97
N GLU A 317 3.13 -22.13 -4.11
CA GLU A 317 1.86 -22.87 -4.23
C GLU A 317 2.04 -24.34 -3.86
N ARG A 318 3.11 -24.98 -4.35
CA ARG A 318 3.45 -26.37 -4.00
C ARG A 318 3.71 -26.52 -2.52
N VAL A 319 4.59 -25.69 -1.94
CA VAL A 319 4.90 -25.74 -0.50
C VAL A 319 3.65 -25.48 0.33
N SER A 320 2.80 -24.54 -0.08
CA SER A 320 1.54 -24.23 0.58
C SER A 320 0.56 -25.42 0.54
N ALA A 321 0.51 -26.14 -0.58
CA ALA A 321 -0.28 -27.37 -0.68
C ALA A 321 0.26 -28.47 0.25
N GLU A 322 1.57 -28.70 0.25
CA GLU A 322 2.22 -29.65 1.15
C GLU A 322 1.94 -29.32 2.62
N LEU A 323 2.07 -28.04 3.02
CA LEU A 323 1.77 -27.57 4.37
C LEU A 323 0.29 -27.77 4.74
N ARG A 324 -0.63 -27.49 3.82
CA ARG A 324 -2.07 -27.76 4.01
C ARG A 324 -2.33 -29.25 4.24
N THR A 325 -1.74 -30.13 3.45
CA THR A 325 -1.90 -31.59 3.63
C THR A 325 -1.30 -32.08 4.94
N PHE A 326 -0.18 -31.50 5.38
CA PHE A 326 0.46 -31.83 6.66
C PHE A 326 -0.44 -31.45 7.83
N ARG A 327 -0.91 -30.20 7.88
CA ARG A 327 -1.84 -29.72 8.91
C ARG A 327 -3.14 -30.53 8.95
N GLN A 328 -3.69 -30.87 7.78
CA GLN A 328 -4.88 -31.72 7.72
C GLN A 328 -4.64 -33.12 8.30
N ARG A 329 -3.45 -33.70 8.10
CA ARG A 329 -3.09 -34.98 8.73
C ARG A 329 -3.02 -34.85 10.24
N GLU A 330 -2.35 -33.83 10.76
CA GLU A 330 -2.29 -33.57 12.22
C GLU A 330 -3.67 -33.39 12.84
N ILE A 331 -4.55 -32.60 12.19
CA ILE A 331 -5.92 -32.40 12.65
C ILE A 331 -6.66 -33.74 12.71
N ARG A 332 -6.54 -34.59 11.68
CA ARG A 332 -7.18 -35.91 11.67
C ARG A 332 -6.63 -36.82 12.77
N GLU A 333 -5.32 -36.82 13.00
CA GLU A 333 -4.70 -37.59 14.09
C GLU A 333 -5.18 -37.14 15.46
N LEU A 334 -5.25 -35.82 15.70
CA LEU A 334 -5.77 -35.26 16.95
C LEU A 334 -7.25 -35.59 17.13
N GLN A 335 -8.06 -35.49 16.08
CA GLN A 335 -9.47 -35.90 16.11
C GLN A 335 -9.63 -37.39 16.44
N ALA A 336 -8.78 -38.26 15.87
CA ALA A 336 -8.78 -39.68 16.18
C ALA A 336 -8.43 -39.95 17.65
N ARG A 337 -7.41 -39.25 18.19
CA ARG A 337 -7.05 -39.33 19.62
C ARG A 337 -8.19 -38.84 20.52
N ILE A 338 -8.84 -37.73 20.16
CA ILE A 338 -10.00 -37.22 20.90
C ILE A 338 -11.11 -38.27 20.93
N LYS A 339 -11.44 -38.89 19.80
CA LYS A 339 -12.44 -39.97 19.74
C LYS A 339 -12.06 -41.16 20.61
N GLN A 340 -10.81 -41.62 20.56
CA GLN A 340 -10.33 -42.70 21.43
C GLN A 340 -10.46 -42.35 22.92
N TRP A 341 -10.15 -41.12 23.31
CA TRP A 341 -10.31 -40.66 24.69
C TRP A 341 -11.78 -40.56 25.11
N GLN A 342 -12.65 -40.10 24.21
CA GLN A 342 -14.09 -40.07 24.45
C GLN A 342 -14.65 -41.48 24.67
N GLU A 343 -14.28 -42.43 23.82
CA GLU A 343 -14.68 -43.84 23.96
C GLU A 343 -14.18 -44.43 25.29
N ARG A 344 -12.92 -44.18 25.64
CA ARG A 344 -12.34 -44.61 26.93
C ARG A 344 -13.09 -44.02 28.10
N TYR A 345 -13.33 -42.71 28.10
CA TYR A 345 -14.06 -42.02 29.16
C TYR A 345 -15.45 -42.61 29.35
N VAL A 346 -16.20 -42.81 28.26
CA VAL A 346 -17.53 -43.43 28.32
C VAL A 346 -17.47 -44.86 28.85
N SER A 347 -16.47 -45.66 28.45
CA SER A 347 -16.31 -47.02 28.95
C SER A 347 -15.98 -47.06 30.45
N GLU A 348 -15.17 -46.11 30.91
CA GLU A 348 -14.75 -45.99 32.30
C GLU A 348 -15.89 -45.48 33.18
N MET A 349 -16.66 -44.49 32.70
CA MET A 349 -17.89 -44.05 33.36
C MET A 349 -18.85 -45.23 33.58
N ARG A 350 -19.12 -46.02 32.53
CA ARG A 350 -19.95 -47.23 32.65
C ARG A 350 -19.39 -48.26 33.64
N ARG A 351 -18.06 -48.37 33.76
CA ARG A 351 -17.42 -49.26 34.74
C ARG A 351 -17.68 -48.76 36.16
N VAL A 352 -17.43 -47.47 36.40
CA VAL A 352 -17.64 -46.82 37.70
C VAL A 352 -19.11 -46.84 38.10
N ASP A 353 -20.04 -46.58 37.18
CA ASP A 353 -21.49 -46.63 37.45
C ASP A 353 -21.92 -48.02 37.92
N ARG A 354 -21.44 -49.10 37.28
CA ARG A 354 -21.72 -50.48 37.72
C ARG A 354 -21.13 -50.79 39.09
N GLU A 355 -19.94 -50.27 39.38
CA GLU A 355 -19.33 -50.43 40.70
C GLU A 355 -20.14 -49.69 41.76
N ALA A 356 -20.61 -48.47 41.46
CA ALA A 356 -21.50 -47.72 42.33
C ALA A 356 -22.81 -48.48 42.61
N GLU A 357 -23.48 -48.99 41.59
CA GLU A 357 -24.68 -49.83 41.73
C GLU A 357 -24.41 -51.08 42.60
N ALA A 358 -23.27 -51.75 42.42
CA ALA A 358 -22.89 -52.91 43.23
C ALA A 358 -22.65 -52.52 44.70
N TRP A 359 -22.03 -51.37 44.97
CA TRP A 359 -21.86 -50.85 46.32
C TRP A 359 -23.19 -50.46 46.96
N GLU A 360 -24.08 -49.83 46.22
CA GLU A 360 -25.43 -49.49 46.69
C GLU A 360 -26.21 -50.75 47.10
N LEU A 361 -26.19 -51.81 46.28
CA LEU A 361 -26.80 -53.09 46.62
C LEU A 361 -26.20 -53.69 47.89
N ARG A 362 -24.86 -53.66 48.04
CA ARG A 362 -24.17 -54.17 49.23
C ARG A 362 -24.53 -53.38 50.48
N ILE A 363 -24.65 -52.06 50.38
CA ILE A 363 -25.10 -51.20 51.48
C ILE A 363 -26.54 -51.55 51.87
N LEU A 364 -27.45 -51.71 50.89
CA LEU A 364 -28.83 -52.11 51.15
C LEU A 364 -28.94 -53.49 51.82
N GLU A 365 -28.11 -54.46 51.41
CA GLU A 365 -28.04 -55.77 52.06
C GLU A 365 -27.56 -55.67 53.51
N GLN A 366 -26.52 -54.88 53.77
CA GLN A 366 -26.02 -54.63 55.12
C GLN A 366 -27.06 -53.92 56.01
N GLN A 367 -27.80 -52.95 55.45
CA GLN A 367 -28.88 -52.29 56.16
C GLN A 367 -29.99 -53.26 56.55
N LYS A 368 -30.41 -54.16 55.65
CA LYS A 368 -31.39 -55.23 55.96
C LYS A 368 -30.87 -56.18 57.04
N LEU A 369 -29.59 -56.56 56.99
CA LEU A 369 -28.98 -57.39 58.02
C LEU A 369 -29.00 -56.68 59.39
N LEU A 370 -28.64 -55.39 59.41
CA LEU A 370 -28.64 -54.57 60.62
C LEU A 370 -30.04 -54.44 61.22
N GLN A 371 -31.06 -54.21 60.39
CA GLN A 371 -32.46 -54.19 60.83
C GLN A 371 -32.88 -55.51 61.47
N ARG A 372 -32.56 -56.65 60.85
CA ARG A 372 -32.83 -57.99 61.44
C ARG A 372 -32.11 -58.18 62.78
N HIS A 373 -30.87 -57.70 62.90
CA HIS A 373 -30.14 -57.77 64.17
C HIS A 373 -30.75 -56.88 65.25
N GLN A 374 -31.28 -55.70 64.88
CA GLN A 374 -32.03 -54.83 65.79
C GLN A 374 -33.30 -55.52 66.29
N GLU A 375 -34.10 -56.11 65.39
CA GLU A 375 -35.30 -56.87 65.75
C GLU A 375 -34.98 -58.04 66.72
N ILE A 376 -33.93 -58.82 66.42
CA ILE A 376 -33.49 -59.92 67.30
C ILE A 376 -33.02 -59.38 68.66
N TYR A 377 -32.32 -58.25 68.68
CA TYR A 377 -31.87 -57.62 69.92
C TYR A 377 -33.05 -57.17 70.78
N GLU A 378 -34.06 -56.53 70.17
CA GLU A 378 -35.29 -56.13 70.85
C GLU A 378 -36.04 -57.33 71.43
N GLN A 379 -36.22 -58.41 70.67
CA GLN A 379 -36.84 -59.66 71.14
C GLN A 379 -36.07 -60.28 72.32
N ARG A 380 -34.74 -60.27 72.27
CA ARG A 380 -33.91 -60.77 73.39
C ARG A 380 -34.00 -59.86 74.60
N LEU A 381 -34.07 -58.55 74.39
CA LEU A 381 -34.20 -57.57 75.46
C LEU A 381 -35.54 -57.74 76.18
N THR A 382 -36.65 -57.86 75.45
CA THR A 382 -37.98 -58.11 76.04
C THR A 382 -37.99 -59.44 76.80
N TYR A 383 -37.46 -60.51 76.22
CA TYR A 383 -37.34 -61.80 76.91
C TYR A 383 -36.55 -61.71 78.23
N VAL A 384 -35.41 -61.00 78.23
CA VAL A 384 -34.61 -60.80 79.46
C VAL A 384 -35.38 -59.98 80.49
N GLN A 385 -36.11 -58.95 80.07
CA GLN A 385 -36.94 -58.14 80.96
C GLN A 385 -38.07 -58.97 81.59
N GLU A 386 -38.79 -59.76 80.79
CA GLU A 386 -39.85 -60.67 81.24
C GLU A 386 -39.30 -61.72 82.21
N TYR A 387 -38.16 -62.34 81.89
CA TYR A 387 -37.50 -63.31 82.76
C TYR A 387 -37.10 -62.69 84.11
N ARG A 388 -36.56 -61.46 84.09
CA ARG A 388 -36.23 -60.73 85.33
C ARG A 388 -37.47 -60.40 86.15
N ALA A 389 -38.57 -60.01 85.51
CA ALA A 389 -39.84 -59.73 86.18
C ALA A 389 -40.42 -60.99 86.83
N GLN A 390 -40.45 -62.12 86.09
CA GLN A 390 -40.90 -63.41 86.62
C GLN A 390 -40.06 -63.85 87.82
N LYS A 391 -38.73 -63.76 87.71
CA LYS A 391 -37.81 -64.11 88.81
C LYS A 391 -38.00 -63.23 90.04
N ALA A 392 -38.29 -61.94 89.86
CA ALA A 392 -38.61 -61.03 90.96
C ALA A 392 -39.94 -61.40 91.65
N GLU A 393 -40.97 -61.78 90.88
CA GLU A 393 -42.23 -62.26 91.45
C GLU A 393 -42.08 -63.60 92.17
N GLU A 394 -41.30 -64.54 91.62
CA GLU A 394 -40.95 -65.79 92.30
C GLU A 394 -40.24 -65.55 93.63
N GLN A 395 -39.25 -64.65 93.65
CA GLN A 395 -38.56 -64.23 94.88
C GLN A 395 -39.54 -63.61 95.88
N ARG A 396 -40.43 -62.72 95.43
CA ARG A 396 -41.46 -62.11 96.29
C ARG A 396 -42.39 -63.15 96.90
N LEU A 397 -42.81 -64.16 96.13
CA LEU A 397 -43.65 -65.25 96.63
C LEU A 397 -42.90 -66.12 97.65
N LEU A 398 -41.63 -66.43 97.39
CA LEU A 398 -40.76 -67.15 98.34
C LEU A 398 -40.58 -66.36 99.64
N ASP A 399 -40.31 -65.06 99.56
CA ASP A 399 -40.17 -64.19 100.73
C ASP A 399 -41.47 -64.13 101.54
N LEU A 400 -42.64 -64.06 100.88
CA LEU A 400 -43.94 -64.13 101.55
C LEU A 400 -44.16 -65.49 102.23
N GLN A 401 -43.76 -66.60 101.60
CA GLN A 401 -43.84 -67.93 102.21
C GLN A 401 -42.91 -68.05 103.41
N MET A 402 -41.66 -67.60 103.29
CA MET A 402 -40.71 -67.55 104.39
C MET A 402 -41.25 -66.72 105.55
N HIS A 403 -41.78 -65.52 105.27
CA HIS A 403 -42.40 -64.66 106.28
C HIS A 403 -43.61 -65.33 106.97
N ARG A 404 -44.46 -66.07 106.22
CA ARG A 404 -45.57 -66.86 106.79
C ARG A 404 -45.05 -67.96 107.72
N ILE A 405 -44.01 -68.69 107.30
CA ILE A 405 -43.37 -69.74 108.11
C ILE A 405 -42.79 -69.11 109.38
N GLU A 406 -42.07 -67.99 109.28
CA GLU A 406 -41.52 -67.28 110.43
C GLU A 406 -42.61 -66.83 111.41
N CYS A 407 -43.74 -66.29 110.92
CA CYS A 407 -44.89 -65.94 111.75
C CYS A 407 -45.49 -67.18 112.45
N ALA A 408 -45.65 -68.29 111.72
CA ALA A 408 -46.16 -69.54 112.26
C ALA A 408 -45.21 -70.13 113.32
N VAL A 409 -43.90 -70.09 113.09
CA VAL A 409 -42.87 -70.50 114.07
C VAL A 409 -42.92 -69.63 115.31
N ARG A 410 -43.05 -68.30 115.16
CA ARG A 410 -43.22 -67.36 116.29
C ARG A 410 -44.49 -67.65 117.09
N LEU A 411 -45.62 -67.88 116.43
CA LEU A 411 -46.89 -68.26 117.07
C LEU A 411 -46.78 -69.60 117.78
N GLN A 412 -46.17 -70.62 117.15
CA GLN A 412 -45.94 -71.93 117.75
C GLN A 412 -45.02 -71.81 118.99
N ALA A 413 -43.95 -71.04 118.91
CA ALA A 413 -43.04 -70.80 120.03
C ALA A 413 -43.75 -70.05 121.16
N TRP A 414 -44.56 -69.03 120.85
CA TRP A 414 -45.38 -68.32 121.83
C TRP A 414 -46.40 -69.23 122.53
N TRP A 415 -47.11 -70.06 121.76
CA TRP A 415 -48.09 -71.00 122.30
C TRP A 415 -47.41 -72.08 123.17
N ARG A 416 -46.30 -72.68 122.71
CA ARG A 416 -45.53 -73.64 123.52
C ARG A 416 -44.99 -73.00 124.79
N GLY A 417 -44.45 -71.79 124.71
CA GLY A 417 -44.00 -71.03 125.88
C GLY A 417 -45.15 -70.73 126.85
N THR A 418 -46.34 -70.41 126.34
CA THR A 418 -47.54 -70.18 127.14
C THR A 418 -48.05 -71.46 127.81
N MET A 419 -48.04 -72.59 127.10
CA MET A 419 -48.36 -73.91 127.67
C MET A 419 -47.44 -74.29 128.83
N VAL A 420 -46.13 -74.10 128.66
CA VAL A 420 -45.14 -74.38 129.71
C VAL A 420 -45.38 -73.47 130.92
N ARG A 421 -45.61 -72.18 130.71
CA ARG A 421 -45.87 -71.20 131.79
C ARG A 421 -47.20 -71.44 132.52
N ARG A 422 -48.26 -71.79 131.81
CA ARG A 422 -49.60 -72.09 132.39
C ARG A 422 -49.75 -73.54 132.88
N GLY A 423 -48.74 -74.40 132.65
CA GLY A 423 -48.77 -75.80 133.07
C GLY A 423 -49.83 -76.65 132.35
N LEU A 424 -50.16 -76.30 131.10
CA LEU A 424 -51.12 -77.00 130.26
C LEU A 424 -50.43 -78.18 129.54
N GLY A 425 -51.12 -79.32 129.44
CA GLY A 425 -50.59 -80.53 128.81
C GLY A 425 -49.59 -81.33 129.68
N PRO A 426 -48.61 -82.04 129.07
CA PRO A 426 -47.66 -82.92 129.77
C PRO A 426 -46.78 -82.22 130.82
N PHE A 427 -46.75 -80.88 130.81
CA PHE A 427 -45.95 -80.04 131.70
C PHE A 427 -46.65 -79.72 133.04
N LYS A 428 -47.84 -80.29 133.30
CA LYS A 428 -48.53 -80.18 134.58
C LYS A 428 -47.70 -80.89 135.66
N LYS A 429 -47.14 -80.12 136.61
CA LYS A 429 -46.30 -80.65 137.70
C LYS A 429 -47.10 -81.67 138.53
N LYS A 430 -46.73 -82.95 138.46
CA LYS A 430 -47.32 -84.02 139.29
C LYS A 430 -46.78 -83.92 140.74
N PRO A 431 -47.61 -84.12 141.78
CA PRO A 431 -47.17 -84.09 143.18
C PRO A 431 -46.30 -85.30 143.54
N LYS A 432 -45.23 -85.05 144.32
CA LYS A 432 -44.08 -85.92 144.60
C LYS A 432 -44.39 -86.94 145.72
N ARG A 433 -44.20 -88.26 145.53
CA ARG A 433 -44.28 -89.27 146.62
C ARG A 433 -43.33 -90.46 146.44
N GLY A 434 -42.34 -90.58 147.34
CA GLY A 434 -42.01 -91.79 148.11
C GLY A 434 -41.18 -92.94 147.48
N ARG A 435 -39.99 -93.15 148.04
CA ARG A 435 -38.96 -94.20 147.81
C ARG A 435 -39.27 -95.50 148.61
N ARG A 436 -39.03 -96.71 148.08
CA ARG A 436 -38.78 -97.94 148.88
C ARG A 436 -38.07 -99.06 148.08
N GLY A 437 -36.93 -99.53 148.61
CA GLY A 437 -36.56 -100.96 148.76
C GLY A 437 -36.07 -101.80 147.56
N LYS A 438 -34.81 -102.25 147.62
CA LYS A 438 -34.16 -103.32 146.82
C LYS A 438 -34.76 -104.72 147.10
N PRO A 439 -34.47 -105.76 146.28
CA PRO A 439 -33.35 -106.66 146.59
C PRO A 439 -32.55 -107.25 145.38
N LYS A 440 -31.33 -107.70 145.73
CA LYS A 440 -30.34 -108.57 145.05
C LYS A 440 -30.71 -109.28 143.73
N LYS A 441 -29.88 -109.09 142.70
CA LYS A 441 -28.72 -109.94 142.43
C LYS A 441 -27.56 -109.08 141.94
#